data_AF-A0A256JLH5-F1
#
_entry.id   AF-A0A256JLH5-F1
#
_cell.length_a   1.000
_cell.length_b   1.000
_cell.length_c   1.000
_cell.angle_alpha   90.00
_cell.angle_beta   90.00
_cell.angle_gamma   90.00
#
_symmetry.space_group_name_H-M   'P 1'
#
loop_
_entity.id
_entity.type
_entity.pdbx_description
1 polymer ?
#
loop_
_entity_poly.entity_id
_entity_poly.type
_entity_poly.pdbx_seq_one_letter_code
_entity_poly.pdbx_strand_id
1 'polypeptide(L)'
;MTEATSATPAPDALAGVLADAPFVRLVATDDGDALAAAGLLARALRATGTPFQARVDRDPVPADVDDGVAVTVGVDRGPHAIPGTGRPASTAAFAVARALGVEPDPVVALAGVVAAGSIPGADGSGDALDAAERAGRVERRPGVALPVSGGERAAHETDGADAAPSRAEALAASTLASTRYSGDPDGARDALDPLGLSADPDADDRRRFASLVAVDAVDGDDTSERAAAAVERALRPYATDGPFETVGGHADVLDALAREAPGTGVALALASDPAPSLRTAALDAWHRHGLAAHRALDDATVGRYDGCVVARVDAAPAVLPTVARLVRDFRSPEPVAVALDEGAGRLAAAAVEPIGLGDACRTAADEVGGDGWGTPARGGIAVETAGPGDADITGALAALREAI
;
A
#
# COMPACT_ATOMS: atom_id res chain seq x y z
N MET A 1 12.93 -31.41 -5.07
CA MET A 1 12.68 -31.42 -3.62
C MET A 1 11.30 -30.83 -3.45
N THR A 2 10.29 -31.64 -3.13
CA THR A 2 8.92 -31.15 -2.94
C THR A 2 8.90 -30.29 -1.68
N GLU A 3 8.83 -28.97 -1.86
CA GLU A 3 8.47 -28.04 -0.80
C GLU A 3 7.15 -28.51 -0.20
N ALA A 4 7.19 -28.90 1.07
CA ALA A 4 5.98 -28.98 1.85
C ALA A 4 5.41 -27.57 1.88
N THR A 5 4.21 -27.40 1.32
CA THR A 5 3.42 -26.20 1.48
C THR A 5 3.22 -26.03 2.98
N SER A 6 4.01 -25.15 3.59
CA SER A 6 3.88 -24.76 4.98
C SER A 6 2.47 -24.25 5.14
N ALA A 7 1.59 -25.01 5.80
CA ALA A 7 0.26 -24.54 6.10
C ALA A 7 0.44 -23.30 7.00
N THR A 8 -0.07 -22.14 6.56
CA THR A 8 -0.09 -20.92 7.37
C THR A 8 -0.58 -21.31 8.77
N PRO A 9 0.21 -21.06 9.85
CA PRO A 9 -0.20 -21.47 11.17
C PRO A 9 -1.55 -20.84 11.50
N ALA A 10 -2.45 -21.63 12.07
CA ALA A 10 -3.75 -21.13 12.50
C ALA A 10 -3.54 -19.92 13.44
N PRO A 11 -4.41 -18.89 13.40
CA PRO A 11 -4.26 -17.71 14.25
C PRO A 11 -4.02 -18.02 15.74
N ASP A 12 -4.70 -19.04 16.26
CA ASP A 12 -4.55 -19.50 17.65
C ASP A 12 -3.15 -20.05 17.96
N ALA A 13 -2.49 -20.70 16.99
CA ALA A 13 -1.15 -21.23 17.16
C ALA A 13 -0.12 -20.10 17.28
N LEU A 14 -0.20 -19.08 16.42
CA LEU A 14 0.67 -17.92 16.52
C LEU A 14 0.37 -17.10 17.78
N ALA A 15 -0.91 -16.94 18.15
CA ALA A 15 -1.29 -16.30 19.41
C ALA A 15 -0.69 -17.01 20.64
N GLY A 16 -0.71 -18.35 20.68
CA GLY A 16 -0.06 -19.12 21.74
C GLY A 16 1.44 -18.84 21.83
N VAL A 17 2.15 -18.84 20.69
CA VAL A 17 3.58 -18.50 20.64
C VAL A 17 3.84 -17.08 21.15
N LEU A 18 3.03 -16.11 20.74
CA LEU A 18 3.18 -14.70 21.14
C LEU A 18 2.86 -14.47 22.62
N ALA A 19 1.94 -15.24 23.21
CA ALA A 19 1.58 -15.15 24.62
C ALA A 19 2.73 -15.59 25.54
N ASP A 20 3.52 -16.59 25.12
CA ASP A 20 4.65 -17.12 25.89
C ASP A 20 5.98 -16.41 25.59
N ALA A 21 6.02 -15.55 24.57
CA ALA A 21 7.23 -14.87 24.13
C ALA A 21 7.69 -13.80 25.14
N PRO A 22 8.97 -13.79 25.57
CA PRO A 22 9.49 -12.72 26.43
C PRO A 22 9.83 -11.46 25.63
N PHE A 23 9.99 -11.58 24.31
CA PHE A 23 10.23 -10.47 23.38
C PHE A 23 9.83 -10.86 21.96
N VAL A 24 9.26 -9.92 21.20
CA VAL A 24 8.83 -10.15 19.81
C VAL A 24 9.45 -9.16 18.83
N ARG A 25 10.02 -9.65 17.73
CA ARG A 25 10.44 -8.83 16.58
C ARG A 25 9.48 -9.01 15.42
N LEU A 26 8.83 -7.92 15.02
CA LEU A 26 7.98 -7.86 13.84
C LEU A 26 8.78 -7.24 12.69
N VAL A 27 8.84 -7.94 11.56
CA VAL A 27 9.45 -7.43 10.32
C VAL A 27 8.42 -7.49 9.20
N ALA A 28 7.83 -6.35 8.87
CA ALA A 28 6.81 -6.24 7.83
C ALA A 28 7.42 -5.93 6.47
N THR A 29 6.79 -6.41 5.40
CA THR A 29 7.06 -5.93 4.04
C THR A 29 6.68 -4.44 3.91
N ASP A 30 7.31 -3.74 2.97
CA ASP A 30 7.08 -2.31 2.69
C ASP A 30 5.78 -2.05 1.89
N ASP A 31 4.66 -2.55 2.38
CA ASP A 31 3.32 -2.28 1.87
C ASP A 31 2.33 -1.96 3.00
N GLY A 32 1.23 -1.31 2.64
CA GLY A 32 0.24 -0.84 3.62
C GLY A 32 -0.46 -1.96 4.39
N ASP A 33 -0.62 -3.15 3.80
CA ASP A 33 -1.25 -4.30 4.46
C ASP A 33 -0.36 -4.86 5.57
N ALA A 34 0.90 -5.15 5.24
CA ALA A 34 1.86 -5.65 6.21
C ALA A 34 2.16 -4.62 7.31
N LEU A 35 2.19 -3.33 6.98
CA LEU A 35 2.31 -2.25 7.97
C LEU A 35 1.11 -2.23 8.93
N ALA A 36 -0.12 -2.32 8.40
CA ALA A 36 -1.34 -2.38 9.22
C ALA A 36 -1.33 -3.62 10.13
N ALA A 37 -0.99 -4.78 9.57
CA ALA A 37 -0.88 -6.04 10.29
C ALA A 37 0.14 -5.99 11.43
N ALA A 38 1.33 -5.42 11.18
CA ALA A 38 2.34 -5.22 12.21
C ALA A 38 1.85 -4.26 13.31
N GLY A 39 1.13 -3.19 12.96
CA GLY A 39 0.51 -2.28 13.93
C GLY A 39 -0.53 -2.98 14.82
N LEU A 40 -1.38 -3.81 14.25
CA LEU A 40 -2.37 -4.61 14.99
C LEU A 40 -1.71 -5.58 15.98
N LEU A 41 -0.70 -6.32 15.53
CA LEU A 41 0.06 -7.23 16.39
C LEU A 41 0.79 -6.45 17.50
N ALA A 42 1.47 -5.36 17.15
CA ALA A 42 2.19 -4.54 18.10
C ALA A 42 1.27 -3.93 19.16
N ARG A 43 0.03 -3.53 18.78
CA ARG A 43 -0.99 -3.07 19.73
C ARG A 43 -1.46 -4.21 20.65
N ALA A 44 -1.64 -5.42 20.12
CA ALA A 44 -1.99 -6.58 20.92
C ALA A 44 -0.88 -6.94 21.92
N LEU A 45 0.38 -7.00 21.47
CA LEU A 45 1.55 -7.24 22.31
C LEU A 45 1.69 -6.18 23.42
N ARG A 46 1.47 -4.91 23.08
CA ARG A 46 1.44 -3.83 24.07
C ARG A 46 0.35 -4.04 25.13
N ALA A 47 -0.83 -4.49 24.72
CA ALA A 47 -1.96 -4.74 25.61
C ALA A 47 -1.74 -5.96 26.52
N THR A 48 -1.02 -6.98 26.04
CA THR A 48 -0.64 -8.16 26.84
C THR A 48 0.62 -7.95 27.68
N GLY A 49 1.32 -6.83 27.50
CA GLY A 49 2.56 -6.51 28.23
C GLY A 49 3.81 -7.17 27.66
N THR A 50 3.74 -7.72 26.45
CA THR A 50 4.89 -8.33 25.76
C THR A 50 5.73 -7.24 25.08
N PRO A 51 7.01 -7.07 25.45
CA PRO A 51 7.90 -6.12 24.79
C PRO A 51 8.14 -6.50 23.33
N PHE A 52 8.22 -5.51 22.45
CA PHE A 52 8.40 -5.76 21.02
C PHE A 52 9.26 -4.71 20.33
N GLN A 53 9.74 -5.07 19.14
CA GLN A 53 10.31 -4.17 18.15
C GLN A 53 9.61 -4.40 16.81
N ALA A 54 9.21 -3.33 16.14
CA ALA A 54 8.64 -3.39 14.79
C ALA A 54 9.53 -2.63 13.81
N ARG A 55 9.76 -3.21 12.64
CA ARG A 55 10.43 -2.56 11.50
C ARG A 55 9.74 -2.95 10.20
N VAL A 56 9.98 -2.14 9.17
CA VAL A 56 9.54 -2.40 7.80
C VAL A 56 10.79 -2.61 6.94
N ASP A 57 10.74 -3.61 6.08
CA ASP A 57 11.81 -3.98 5.15
C ASP A 57 11.18 -4.43 3.82
N ARG A 58 11.81 -4.12 2.68
CA ARG A 58 11.33 -4.57 1.36
C ARG A 58 11.45 -6.08 1.16
N ASP A 59 12.40 -6.73 1.86
CA ASP A 59 12.62 -8.17 1.81
C ASP A 59 12.83 -8.73 3.22
N PRO A 60 11.76 -8.84 4.02
CA PRO A 60 11.87 -9.33 5.39
C PRO A 60 12.55 -10.69 5.45
N VAL A 61 13.60 -10.76 6.27
CA VAL A 61 14.22 -12.02 6.71
C VAL A 61 13.98 -12.15 8.21
N PRO A 62 13.57 -13.33 8.71
CA PRO A 62 13.48 -13.60 10.13
C PRO A 62 14.81 -13.25 10.80
N ALA A 63 14.77 -12.36 11.80
CA ALA A 63 15.95 -12.05 12.58
C ALA A 63 16.21 -13.18 13.57
N ASP A 64 17.48 -13.54 13.75
CA ASP A 64 17.86 -14.37 14.90
C ASP A 64 17.68 -13.54 16.18
N VAL A 65 16.97 -14.11 17.15
CA VAL A 65 16.58 -13.44 18.39
C VAL A 65 16.85 -14.36 19.56
N ASP A 66 17.86 -13.99 20.35
CA ASP A 66 18.18 -14.70 21.58
C ASP A 66 16.98 -14.66 22.54
N ASP A 67 16.54 -15.83 22.97
CA ASP A 67 15.35 -16.05 23.80
C ASP A 67 14.06 -15.34 23.31
N GLY A 68 13.95 -14.95 22.03
CA GLY A 68 12.81 -14.18 21.51
C GLY A 68 12.03 -14.88 20.39
N VAL A 69 10.99 -14.21 19.89
CA VAL A 69 10.21 -14.67 18.72
C VAL A 69 10.33 -13.64 17.59
N ALA A 70 10.76 -14.08 16.41
CA ALA A 70 10.74 -13.27 15.20
C ALA A 70 9.54 -13.65 14.32
N VAL A 71 8.78 -12.66 13.87
CA VAL A 71 7.61 -12.82 13.00
C VAL A 71 7.80 -11.97 11.75
N THR A 72 7.76 -12.59 10.58
CA THR A 72 7.65 -11.86 9.32
C THR A 72 6.18 -11.59 8.98
N VAL A 73 5.91 -10.42 8.42
CA VAL A 73 4.55 -9.98 8.09
C VAL A 73 4.51 -9.52 6.63
N GLY A 74 3.54 -9.99 5.86
CA GLY A 74 3.44 -9.79 4.42
C GLY A 74 4.32 -10.72 3.57
N VAL A 75 4.97 -11.71 4.21
CA VAL A 75 5.76 -12.73 3.52
C VAL A 75 5.83 -14.03 4.33
N ASP A 76 5.75 -15.17 3.64
CA ASP A 76 5.86 -16.51 4.23
C ASP A 76 7.33 -16.92 4.39
N ARG A 77 8.00 -16.42 5.43
CA ARG A 77 9.42 -16.71 5.69
C ARG A 77 9.67 -17.00 7.17
N GLY A 78 10.39 -18.07 7.44
CA GLY A 78 10.76 -18.47 8.79
C GLY A 78 9.65 -19.25 9.53
N PRO A 79 9.89 -19.58 10.82
CA PRO A 79 9.00 -20.45 11.58
C PRO A 79 7.68 -19.77 11.98
N HIS A 80 7.65 -18.45 12.00
CA HIS A 80 6.47 -17.65 12.34
C HIS A 80 6.30 -16.55 11.31
N ALA A 81 5.22 -16.64 10.55
CA ALA A 81 4.94 -15.72 9.46
C ALA A 81 3.44 -15.42 9.35
N ILE A 82 3.13 -14.21 8.90
CA ILE A 82 1.83 -13.83 8.36
C ILE A 82 2.04 -13.53 6.86
N PRO A 83 1.74 -14.47 5.95
CA PRO A 83 2.14 -14.36 4.54
C PRO A 83 1.55 -13.21 3.73
N GLY A 84 0.30 -12.82 3.98
CA GLY A 84 -0.42 -11.85 3.13
C GLY A 84 -0.81 -12.38 1.74
N THR A 85 -0.46 -13.63 1.39
CA THR A 85 -0.86 -14.28 0.14
C THR A 85 -2.16 -15.07 0.30
N GLY A 86 -3.10 -14.91 -0.62
CA GLY A 86 -4.42 -15.56 -0.59
C GLY A 86 -5.43 -14.94 0.39
N ARG A 87 -4.95 -14.20 1.39
CA ARG A 87 -5.73 -13.30 2.24
C ARG A 87 -4.85 -12.15 2.75
N PRO A 88 -5.39 -10.94 2.98
CA PRO A 88 -4.60 -9.84 3.52
C PRO A 88 -4.01 -10.17 4.89
N ALA A 89 -2.75 -9.78 5.12
CA ALA A 89 -2.02 -9.97 6.36
C ALA A 89 -2.75 -9.32 7.54
N SER A 90 -3.39 -8.17 7.33
CA SER A 90 -4.14 -7.47 8.37
C SER A 90 -5.32 -8.28 8.90
N THR A 91 -5.95 -9.12 8.06
CA THR A 91 -7.06 -10.00 8.50
C THR A 91 -6.55 -11.13 9.40
N ALA A 92 -5.38 -11.69 9.11
CA ALA A 92 -4.75 -12.70 9.94
C ALA A 92 -4.26 -12.09 11.26
N ALA A 93 -3.63 -10.91 11.22
CA ALA A 93 -3.22 -10.19 12.41
C ALA A 93 -4.41 -9.81 13.32
N PHE A 94 -5.54 -9.41 12.73
CA PHE A 94 -6.79 -9.16 13.46
C PHE A 94 -7.26 -10.41 14.20
N ALA A 95 -7.26 -11.57 13.54
CA ALA A 95 -7.63 -12.84 14.17
C ALA A 95 -6.65 -13.25 15.29
N VAL A 96 -5.34 -13.08 15.08
CA VAL A 96 -4.31 -13.36 16.10
C VAL A 96 -4.49 -12.46 17.33
N ALA A 97 -4.75 -11.17 17.14
CA ALA A 97 -5.00 -10.24 18.24
C ALA A 97 -6.22 -10.65 19.08
N ARG A 98 -7.31 -11.10 18.43
CA ARG A 98 -8.49 -11.63 19.14
C ARG A 98 -8.20 -12.94 19.87
N ALA A 99 -7.42 -13.83 19.28
CA ALA A 99 -6.97 -15.06 19.93
C ALA A 99 -6.08 -14.79 21.16
N LEU A 100 -5.34 -13.68 21.17
CA LEU A 100 -4.62 -13.15 22.35
C LEU A 100 -5.55 -12.52 23.41
N GLY A 101 -6.86 -12.47 23.18
CA GLY A 101 -7.83 -11.86 24.08
C GLY A 101 -7.88 -10.33 24.02
N VAL A 102 -7.31 -9.72 22.99
CA VAL A 102 -7.34 -8.27 22.76
C VAL A 102 -8.37 -7.95 21.68
N GLU A 103 -9.14 -6.88 21.83
CA GLU A 103 -9.99 -6.39 20.74
C GLU A 103 -9.16 -5.46 19.83
N PRO A 104 -8.77 -5.90 18.62
CA PRO A 104 -8.00 -5.11 17.67
C PRO A 104 -8.80 -3.94 17.07
N ASP A 105 -8.09 -2.98 16.45
CA ASP A 105 -8.75 -1.89 15.72
C ASP A 105 -9.33 -2.39 14.39
N PRO A 106 -10.65 -2.40 14.21
CA PRO A 106 -11.23 -2.87 12.95
C PRO A 106 -10.96 -1.90 11.80
N VAL A 107 -10.80 -0.60 12.03
CA VAL A 107 -10.55 0.39 10.97
C VAL A 107 -9.15 0.22 10.39
N VAL A 108 -8.13 -0.04 11.23
CA VAL A 108 -6.76 -0.33 10.77
C VAL A 108 -6.72 -1.65 10.00
N ALA A 109 -7.44 -2.67 10.46
CA ALA A 109 -7.51 -3.94 9.74
C ALA A 109 -8.12 -3.77 8.33
N LEU A 110 -9.24 -3.05 8.23
CA LEU A 110 -9.89 -2.76 6.95
C LEU A 110 -9.03 -1.87 6.04
N ALA A 111 -8.23 -0.93 6.59
CA ALA A 111 -7.28 -0.15 5.81
C ALA A 111 -6.20 -1.07 5.21
N GLY A 112 -5.68 -2.03 5.97
CA GLY A 112 -4.76 -3.05 5.44
C GLY A 112 -5.38 -3.91 4.34
N VAL A 113 -6.66 -4.28 4.47
CA VAL A 113 -7.42 -5.04 3.44
C VAL A 113 -7.47 -4.26 2.13
N VAL A 114 -7.78 -2.95 2.19
CA VAL A 114 -7.80 -2.10 0.99
C VAL A 114 -6.39 -1.92 0.41
N ALA A 115 -5.38 -1.78 1.26
CA ALA A 115 -3.98 -1.66 0.81
C ALA A 115 -3.48 -2.94 0.11
N ALA A 116 -3.97 -4.12 0.52
CA ALA A 116 -3.74 -5.39 -0.17
C ALA A 116 -4.47 -5.50 -1.53
N GLY A 117 -5.28 -4.49 -1.89
CA GLY A 117 -6.10 -4.49 -3.10
C GLY A 117 -7.41 -5.26 -2.97
N SER A 118 -7.78 -5.69 -1.75
CA SER A 118 -9.04 -6.38 -1.48
C SER A 118 -10.16 -5.39 -1.08
N ILE A 119 -11.39 -5.89 -0.98
CA ILE A 119 -12.59 -5.13 -0.63
C ILE A 119 -13.00 -5.48 0.81
N PRO A 120 -13.30 -4.50 1.68
CA PRO A 120 -13.85 -4.76 3.01
C PRO A 120 -15.05 -5.72 2.97
N GLY A 121 -14.99 -6.79 3.78
CA GLY A 121 -15.96 -7.89 3.80
C GLY A 121 -15.56 -9.11 2.95
N ALA A 122 -14.60 -8.98 2.03
CA ALA A 122 -14.01 -10.08 1.26
C ALA A 122 -12.74 -10.65 1.92
N ASP A 123 -12.22 -11.75 1.38
CA ASP A 123 -10.91 -12.35 1.73
C ASP A 123 -10.64 -12.52 3.25
N GLY A 124 -11.69 -12.88 3.99
CA GLY A 124 -11.62 -13.12 5.43
C GLY A 124 -11.65 -11.86 6.31
N SER A 125 -12.02 -10.70 5.75
CA SER A 125 -12.17 -9.45 6.51
C SER A 125 -13.57 -9.20 7.09
N GLY A 126 -14.50 -10.15 6.92
CA GLY A 126 -15.88 -10.06 7.43
C GLY A 126 -15.96 -9.75 8.93
N ASP A 127 -15.15 -10.43 9.75
CA ASP A 127 -15.14 -10.19 11.20
C ASP A 127 -14.72 -8.75 11.57
N ALA A 128 -13.77 -8.18 10.84
CA ALA A 128 -13.32 -6.81 11.05
C ALA A 128 -14.38 -5.80 10.59
N LEU A 129 -15.04 -6.06 9.45
CA LEU A 129 -16.14 -5.22 8.97
C LEU A 129 -17.32 -5.23 9.95
N ASP A 130 -17.75 -6.42 10.37
CA ASP A 130 -18.82 -6.59 11.36
C ASP A 130 -18.47 -5.89 12.69
N ALA A 131 -17.20 -5.95 13.12
CA ALA A 131 -16.71 -5.21 14.29
C ALA A 131 -16.80 -3.69 14.11
N ALA A 132 -16.40 -3.17 12.96
CA ALA A 132 -16.48 -1.74 12.67
C ALA A 132 -17.94 -1.25 12.59
N GLU A 133 -18.81 -1.97 11.89
CA GLU A 133 -20.23 -1.60 11.71
C GLU A 133 -20.99 -1.66 13.04
N ARG A 134 -20.79 -2.72 13.83
CA ARG A 134 -21.42 -2.85 15.15
C ARG A 134 -20.97 -1.75 16.11
N ALA A 135 -19.73 -1.30 16.00
CA ALA A 135 -19.20 -0.19 16.76
C ALA A 135 -19.58 1.19 16.19
N GLY A 136 -20.29 1.25 15.05
CA GLY A 136 -20.65 2.50 14.39
C GLY A 136 -19.46 3.29 13.83
N ARG A 137 -18.31 2.63 13.64
CA ARG A 137 -17.04 3.28 13.25
C ARG A 137 -16.87 3.43 11.75
N VAL A 138 -17.69 2.75 10.97
CA VAL A 138 -17.70 2.85 9.51
C VAL A 138 -19.11 2.96 8.96
N GLU A 139 -19.24 3.70 7.88
CA GLU A 139 -20.47 3.82 7.11
C GLU A 139 -20.14 3.79 5.62
N ARG A 140 -20.81 2.93 4.86
CA ARG A 140 -20.62 2.87 3.41
C ARG A 140 -21.46 3.94 2.71
N ARG A 141 -20.80 4.88 2.03
CA ARG A 141 -21.47 6.03 1.37
C ARG A 141 -21.00 6.25 -0.07
N PRO A 142 -21.78 6.94 -0.93
CA PRO A 142 -21.28 7.41 -2.22
C PRO A 142 -20.05 8.32 -2.05
N GLY A 143 -19.17 8.33 -3.04
CA GLY A 143 -17.98 9.18 -3.05
C GLY A 143 -16.74 8.44 -3.52
N VAL A 144 -15.59 9.11 -3.32
CA VAL A 144 -14.24 8.63 -3.62
C VAL A 144 -13.48 8.48 -2.32
N ALA A 145 -12.74 7.38 -2.17
CA ALA A 145 -11.85 7.13 -1.05
C ALA A 145 -10.71 8.14 -1.06
N LEU A 146 -10.72 9.05 -0.08
CA LEU A 146 -9.66 10.03 0.14
C LEU A 146 -9.35 10.09 1.65
N PRO A 147 -8.12 10.41 2.05
CA PRO A 147 -7.79 10.55 3.47
C PRO A 147 -8.40 11.81 4.11
N VAL A 148 -8.82 12.76 3.28
CA VAL A 148 -9.43 14.03 3.67
C VAL A 148 -10.74 14.25 2.92
N SER A 149 -11.73 14.84 3.60
CA SER A 149 -13.03 15.22 3.05
C SER A 149 -12.92 16.46 2.17
N GLY A 150 -11.90 17.29 2.44
CA GLY A 150 -11.52 18.47 1.69
C GLY A 150 -12.54 19.60 1.81
N GLY A 151 -12.49 20.35 2.91
CA GLY A 151 -13.00 21.72 2.90
C GLY A 151 -12.08 22.61 2.05
N GLU A 152 -12.61 23.68 1.45
CA GLU A 152 -11.75 24.77 0.97
C GLU A 152 -10.86 25.22 2.13
N ARG A 153 -9.56 25.47 1.88
CA ARG A 153 -8.67 26.07 2.89
C ARG A 153 -9.41 27.29 3.46
N ALA A 154 -9.88 27.21 4.70
CA ALA A 154 -10.36 28.39 5.37
C ALA A 154 -9.16 29.35 5.40
N ALA A 155 -9.22 30.42 4.61
CA ALA A 155 -8.14 31.40 4.44
C ALA A 155 -7.79 32.16 5.73
N HIS A 156 -8.25 31.69 6.89
CA HIS A 156 -8.21 32.34 8.19
C HIS A 156 -7.67 31.48 9.34
N GLU A 157 -7.17 30.28 9.08
CA GLU A 157 -6.53 29.47 10.13
C GLU A 157 -5.04 29.26 9.84
N THR A 158 -4.25 30.19 10.41
CA THR A 158 -2.87 30.07 10.90
C THR A 158 -1.76 29.61 9.94
N ASP A 159 -0.76 30.48 9.78
CA ASP A 159 0.64 30.21 9.39
C ASP A 159 0.98 28.74 9.08
N GLY A 160 0.74 28.33 7.83
CA GLY A 160 1.62 27.47 7.03
C GLY A 160 1.96 26.04 7.45
N ALA A 161 1.58 25.54 8.63
CA ALA A 161 2.15 24.29 9.17
C ALA A 161 1.14 23.17 9.53
N ASP A 162 -0.17 23.43 9.55
CA ASP A 162 -1.17 22.45 10.02
C ASP A 162 -2.37 22.26 9.06
N ALA A 163 -2.28 22.78 7.83
CA ALA A 163 -3.37 22.69 6.87
C ALA A 163 -3.34 21.36 6.11
N ALA A 164 -4.34 20.52 6.35
CA ALA A 164 -4.56 19.31 5.54
C ALA A 164 -4.76 19.66 4.04
N PRO A 165 -4.43 18.74 3.11
CA PRO A 165 -4.68 18.93 1.69
C PRO A 165 -6.17 19.22 1.41
N SER A 166 -6.43 20.12 0.46
CA SER A 166 -7.76 20.31 -0.12
C SER A 166 -8.22 19.06 -0.89
N ARG A 167 -9.50 18.99 -1.24
CA ARG A 167 -10.05 17.85 -2.01
C ARG A 167 -9.34 17.63 -3.34
N ALA A 168 -9.03 18.72 -4.06
CA ALA A 168 -8.32 18.67 -5.33
C ALA A 168 -6.87 18.18 -5.16
N GLU A 169 -6.15 18.72 -4.17
CA GLU A 169 -4.79 18.26 -3.82
C GLU A 169 -4.79 16.77 -3.44
N ALA A 170 -5.77 16.34 -2.64
CA ALA A 170 -5.90 14.95 -2.25
C ALA A 170 -6.25 14.01 -3.43
N LEU A 171 -7.10 14.46 -4.34
CA LEU A 171 -7.45 13.71 -5.54
C LEU A 171 -6.25 13.57 -6.50
N ALA A 172 -5.51 14.66 -6.72
CA ALA A 172 -4.30 14.65 -7.55
C ALA A 172 -3.21 13.74 -6.99
N ALA A 173 -3.11 13.62 -5.65
CA ALA A 173 -2.12 12.77 -5.00
C ALA A 173 -2.58 11.32 -4.79
N SER A 174 -3.89 11.01 -4.82
CA SER A 174 -4.34 9.66 -4.47
C SER A 174 -3.83 8.62 -5.47
N THR A 175 -3.32 7.50 -4.95
CA THR A 175 -2.80 6.40 -5.76
C THR A 175 -3.81 5.26 -5.92
N LEU A 176 -5.06 5.49 -5.50
CA LEU A 176 -6.20 4.57 -5.66
C LEU A 176 -6.87 4.72 -7.03
N ALA A 177 -6.62 5.83 -7.73
CA ALA A 177 -7.11 6.11 -9.08
C ALA A 177 -5.98 6.73 -9.91
N SER A 178 -6.07 6.57 -11.22
CA SER A 178 -5.24 7.30 -12.19
C SER A 178 -6.18 7.97 -13.19
N THR A 179 -6.13 9.30 -13.27
CA THR A 179 -6.92 10.13 -14.17
C THR A 179 -6.01 11.15 -14.86
N ARG A 180 -6.53 11.90 -15.83
CA ARG A 180 -5.76 12.94 -16.55
C ARG A 180 -5.23 14.10 -15.66
N TYR A 181 -5.70 14.23 -14.43
CA TYR A 181 -5.26 15.27 -13.48
C TYR A 181 -4.51 14.67 -12.28
N SER A 182 -4.22 13.37 -12.30
CA SER A 182 -3.33 12.77 -11.33
C SER A 182 -1.93 13.40 -11.41
N GLY A 183 -1.36 13.81 -10.28
CA GLY A 183 -0.09 14.55 -10.24
C GLY A 183 -0.20 16.07 -10.44
N ASP A 184 -1.38 16.58 -10.83
CA ASP A 184 -1.67 17.99 -11.11
C ASP A 184 -2.82 18.52 -10.22
N PRO A 185 -2.50 19.13 -9.06
CA PRO A 185 -3.51 19.71 -8.16
C PRO A 185 -4.36 20.82 -8.80
N ASP A 186 -3.82 21.56 -9.77
CA ASP A 186 -4.55 22.65 -10.42
C ASP A 186 -5.50 22.07 -11.47
N GLY A 187 -5.05 21.11 -12.28
CA GLY A 187 -5.92 20.35 -13.18
C GLY A 187 -7.04 19.60 -12.43
N ALA A 188 -6.76 19.07 -11.24
CA ALA A 188 -7.77 18.43 -10.40
C ALA A 188 -8.79 19.45 -9.86
N ARG A 189 -8.36 20.68 -9.56
CA ARG A 189 -9.26 21.77 -9.17
C ARG A 189 -10.16 22.16 -10.34
N ASP A 190 -9.59 22.41 -11.51
CA ASP A 190 -10.32 22.75 -12.73
C ASP A 190 -11.36 21.68 -13.10
N ALA A 191 -11.05 20.40 -12.89
CA ALA A 191 -11.98 19.30 -13.11
C ALA A 191 -13.14 19.25 -12.08
N LEU A 192 -12.89 19.65 -10.84
CA LEU A 192 -13.88 19.63 -9.75
C LEU A 192 -14.74 20.90 -9.70
N ASP A 193 -14.23 22.04 -10.16
CA ASP A 193 -14.92 23.34 -10.12
C ASP A 193 -16.35 23.30 -10.70
N PRO A 194 -16.62 22.65 -11.86
CA PRO A 194 -17.98 22.57 -12.40
C PRO A 194 -18.98 21.83 -11.52
N LEU A 195 -18.51 20.99 -10.58
CA LEU A 195 -19.38 20.26 -9.66
C LEU A 195 -19.92 21.14 -8.53
N GLY A 196 -19.24 22.26 -8.23
CA GLY A 196 -19.65 23.20 -7.17
C GLY A 196 -19.75 22.54 -5.79
N LEU A 197 -18.84 21.61 -5.48
CA LEU A 197 -18.88 20.82 -4.24
C LEU A 197 -18.65 21.71 -3.03
N SER A 198 -19.53 21.62 -2.03
CA SER A 198 -19.33 22.30 -0.75
C SER A 198 -18.19 21.66 0.07
N ALA A 199 -17.86 22.27 1.21
CA ALA A 199 -16.94 21.68 2.17
C ALA A 199 -17.44 20.35 2.74
N ASP A 200 -18.75 20.21 2.93
CA ASP A 200 -19.40 18.96 3.33
C ASP A 200 -20.47 18.54 2.29
N PRO A 201 -20.04 17.84 1.22
CA PRO A 201 -20.91 17.50 0.10
C PRO A 201 -22.02 16.54 0.54
N ASP A 202 -23.24 16.71 0.04
CA ASP A 202 -24.30 15.75 0.31
C ASP A 202 -24.12 14.43 -0.47
N ALA A 203 -25.08 13.51 -0.37
CA ALA A 203 -24.98 12.22 -1.05
C ALA A 203 -25.00 12.33 -2.59
N ASP A 204 -25.67 13.34 -3.14
CA ASP A 204 -25.76 13.56 -4.58
C ASP A 204 -24.50 14.27 -5.10
N ASP A 205 -23.95 15.23 -4.36
CA ASP A 205 -22.64 15.82 -4.59
C ASP A 205 -21.54 14.74 -4.64
N ARG A 206 -21.50 13.88 -3.62
CA ARG A 206 -20.54 12.76 -3.57
C ARG A 206 -20.73 11.79 -4.72
N ARG A 207 -21.97 11.55 -5.16
CA ARG A 207 -22.24 10.70 -6.33
C ARG A 207 -21.74 11.35 -7.62
N ARG A 208 -21.96 12.65 -7.83
CA ARG A 208 -21.44 13.39 -8.99
C ARG A 208 -19.91 13.37 -9.03
N PHE A 209 -19.27 13.58 -7.89
CA PHE A 209 -17.82 13.47 -7.76
C PHE A 209 -17.31 12.06 -8.11
N ALA A 210 -17.93 11.02 -7.54
CA ALA A 210 -17.58 9.63 -7.84
C ALA A 210 -17.76 9.29 -9.32
N SER A 211 -18.84 9.77 -9.95
CA SER A 211 -19.10 9.55 -11.38
C SER A 211 -18.03 10.21 -12.26
N LEU A 212 -17.59 11.43 -11.93
CA LEU A 212 -16.51 12.11 -12.67
C LEU A 212 -15.23 11.25 -12.63
N VAL A 213 -14.80 10.85 -11.44
CA VAL A 213 -13.58 10.03 -11.28
C VAL A 213 -13.71 8.67 -11.97
N ALA A 214 -14.88 8.03 -11.88
CA ALA A 214 -15.12 6.74 -12.53
C ALA A 214 -14.99 6.82 -14.06
N VAL A 215 -15.55 7.87 -14.68
CA VAL A 215 -15.45 8.10 -16.13
C VAL A 215 -14.01 8.46 -16.51
N ASP A 216 -13.41 9.43 -15.82
CA ASP A 216 -12.08 9.92 -16.15
C ASP A 216 -10.98 8.86 -15.97
N ALA A 217 -11.17 7.88 -15.09
CA ALA A 217 -10.22 6.79 -14.88
C ALA A 217 -10.24 5.75 -16.00
N VAL A 218 -11.29 5.68 -16.82
CA VAL A 218 -11.43 4.67 -17.88
C VAL A 218 -11.44 5.27 -19.30
N ASP A 219 -11.57 6.59 -19.42
CA ASP A 219 -11.68 7.33 -20.69
C ASP A 219 -10.32 7.83 -21.24
N GLY A 220 -9.22 7.16 -20.88
CA GLY A 220 -7.87 7.50 -21.35
C GLY A 220 -7.44 6.65 -22.54
N ASP A 221 -6.69 7.25 -23.48
CA ASP A 221 -6.20 6.56 -24.68
C ASP A 221 -5.29 5.36 -24.36
N ASP A 222 -4.51 5.46 -23.27
CA ASP A 222 -3.61 4.41 -22.77
C ASP A 222 -4.24 3.54 -21.68
N THR A 223 -5.55 3.65 -21.44
CA THR A 223 -6.24 2.94 -20.37
C THR A 223 -6.48 1.47 -20.76
N SER A 224 -6.09 0.56 -19.86
CA SER A 224 -6.39 -0.88 -19.98
C SER A 224 -7.81 -1.22 -19.51
N GLU A 225 -8.33 -2.37 -19.95
CA GLU A 225 -9.62 -2.91 -19.47
C GLU A 225 -9.68 -3.09 -17.94
N ARG A 226 -8.52 -3.27 -17.29
CA ARG A 226 -8.42 -3.46 -15.84
C ARG A 226 -8.67 -2.18 -15.04
N ALA A 227 -8.60 -1.00 -15.66
CA ALA A 227 -8.82 0.28 -14.99
C ALA A 227 -10.21 0.38 -14.34
N ALA A 228 -11.24 -0.22 -14.95
CA ALA A 228 -12.59 -0.23 -14.38
C ALA A 228 -12.64 -0.95 -13.03
N ALA A 229 -12.08 -2.16 -12.94
CA ALA A 229 -11.98 -2.91 -11.69
C ALA A 229 -11.05 -2.22 -10.69
N ALA A 230 -9.99 -1.56 -11.16
CA ALA A 230 -9.07 -0.83 -10.30
C ALA A 230 -9.75 0.38 -9.64
N VAL A 231 -10.44 1.24 -10.41
CA VAL A 231 -11.09 2.44 -9.88
C VAL A 231 -12.26 2.10 -8.96
N GLU A 232 -12.97 0.98 -9.18
CA GLU A 232 -14.05 0.53 -8.31
C GLU A 232 -13.63 0.43 -6.83
N ARG A 233 -12.36 0.09 -6.54
CA ARG A 233 -11.82 0.03 -5.17
C ARG A 233 -11.78 1.41 -4.49
N ALA A 234 -11.69 2.48 -5.26
CA ALA A 234 -11.75 3.86 -4.76
C ALA A 234 -13.18 4.36 -4.59
N LEU A 235 -14.19 3.70 -5.18
CA LEU A 235 -15.57 4.18 -5.20
C LEU A 235 -16.42 3.59 -4.08
N ARG A 236 -17.46 4.34 -3.68
CA ARG A 236 -18.38 3.96 -2.58
C ARG A 236 -17.63 3.56 -1.29
N PRO A 237 -16.76 4.44 -0.78
CA PRO A 237 -15.87 4.11 0.33
C PRO A 237 -16.65 3.88 1.63
N TYR A 238 -15.99 3.19 2.55
CA TYR A 238 -16.33 3.24 3.97
C TYR A 238 -15.76 4.52 4.56
N ALA A 239 -16.64 5.47 4.91
CA ALA A 239 -16.29 6.58 5.78
C ALA A 239 -15.98 6.06 7.18
N THR A 240 -15.15 6.75 7.94
CA THR A 240 -14.78 6.31 9.29
C THR A 240 -14.57 7.47 10.26
N ASP A 241 -14.63 7.17 11.54
CA ASP A 241 -14.34 8.08 12.66
C ASP A 241 -12.85 8.12 13.05
N GLY A 242 -12.00 7.41 12.31
CA GLY A 242 -10.56 7.35 12.52
C GLY A 242 -9.80 8.63 12.11
N PRO A 243 -8.46 8.59 12.09
CA PRO A 243 -7.64 9.76 11.76
C PRO A 243 -7.79 10.25 10.31
N PHE A 244 -8.42 9.46 9.45
CA PHE A 244 -8.68 9.78 8.05
C PHE A 244 -10.13 9.53 7.70
N GLU A 245 -10.61 10.23 6.69
CA GLU A 245 -12.04 10.32 6.36
C GLU A 245 -12.64 9.06 5.76
N THR A 246 -11.80 8.21 5.18
CA THR A 246 -12.21 6.93 4.61
C THR A 246 -11.19 5.84 4.90
N VAL A 247 -11.67 4.60 4.98
CA VAL A 247 -10.82 3.41 5.10
C VAL A 247 -9.83 3.31 3.94
N GLY A 248 -10.28 3.59 2.70
CA GLY A 248 -9.38 3.56 1.54
C GLY A 248 -8.36 4.69 1.55
N GLY A 249 -8.73 5.89 2.00
CA GLY A 249 -7.79 6.98 2.21
C GLY A 249 -6.73 6.64 3.26
N HIS A 250 -7.11 5.97 4.35
CA HIS A 250 -6.16 5.45 5.33
C HIS A 250 -5.22 4.41 4.72
N ALA A 251 -5.75 3.51 3.89
CA ALA A 251 -4.95 2.51 3.17
C ALA A 251 -3.90 3.14 2.25
N ASP A 252 -4.29 4.16 1.49
CA ASP A 252 -3.39 4.92 0.58
C ASP A 252 -2.26 5.60 1.38
N VAL A 253 -2.58 6.18 2.55
CA VAL A 253 -1.59 6.75 3.46
C VAL A 253 -0.63 5.69 4.03
N LEU A 254 -1.15 4.55 4.48
CA LEU A 254 -0.31 3.46 5.02
C LEU A 254 0.64 2.90 3.96
N ASP A 255 0.17 2.71 2.73
CA ASP A 255 1.01 2.19 1.65
C ASP A 255 2.15 3.15 1.27
N ALA A 256 1.89 4.46 1.23
CA ALA A 256 2.93 5.46 1.05
C ALA A 256 3.93 5.50 2.22
N LEU A 257 3.43 5.46 3.46
CA LEU A 257 4.27 5.50 4.66
C LEU A 257 5.17 4.29 4.81
N ALA A 258 4.72 3.11 4.39
CA ALA A 258 5.54 1.89 4.42
C ALA A 258 6.86 2.06 3.67
N ARG A 259 6.89 2.91 2.63
CA ARG A 259 8.07 3.13 1.77
C ARG A 259 8.83 4.42 2.10
N GLU A 260 8.10 5.49 2.41
CA GLU A 260 8.67 6.84 2.62
C GLU A 260 9.11 7.09 4.06
N ALA A 261 8.32 6.62 5.03
CA ALA A 261 8.50 6.96 6.44
C ALA A 261 7.96 5.84 7.34
N PRO A 262 8.56 4.62 7.31
CA PRO A 262 8.01 3.46 7.98
C PRO A 262 7.87 3.62 9.49
N GLY A 263 8.75 4.40 10.14
CA GLY A 263 8.62 4.74 11.56
C GLY A 263 7.34 5.54 11.87
N THR A 264 6.98 6.50 11.01
CA THR A 264 5.73 7.25 11.10
C THR A 264 4.53 6.33 10.86
N GLY A 265 4.63 5.43 9.87
CA GLY A 265 3.61 4.41 9.60
C GLY A 265 3.35 3.48 10.79
N VAL A 266 4.40 2.96 11.42
CA VAL A 266 4.29 2.10 12.61
C VAL A 266 3.67 2.87 13.77
N ALA A 267 4.09 4.12 14.01
CA ALA A 267 3.53 4.97 15.05
C ALA A 267 2.04 5.26 14.82
N LEU A 268 1.64 5.52 13.57
CA LEU A 268 0.24 5.76 13.17
C LEU A 268 -0.64 4.53 13.38
N ALA A 269 -0.19 3.35 12.94
CA ALA A 269 -0.95 2.10 13.08
C ALA A 269 -1.07 1.63 14.55
N LEU A 270 -0.13 2.03 15.41
CA LEU A 270 -0.14 1.78 16.86
C LEU A 270 -1.06 2.72 17.66
N ALA A 271 -1.31 3.92 17.13
CA ALA A 271 -2.02 4.96 17.85
C ALA A 271 -3.54 4.74 17.78
N SER A 272 -4.19 4.59 18.94
CA SER A 272 -5.65 4.60 19.02
C SER A 272 -6.23 5.99 18.71
N ASP A 273 -5.49 7.04 19.07
CA ASP A 273 -5.81 8.45 18.86
C ASP A 273 -4.50 9.19 18.54
N PRO A 274 -4.10 9.27 17.26
CA PRO A 274 -2.83 9.86 16.86
C PRO A 274 -2.84 11.37 17.08
N ALA A 275 -1.73 11.90 17.62
CA ALA A 275 -1.56 13.33 17.77
C ALA A 275 -1.68 14.06 16.41
N PRO A 276 -2.18 15.31 16.38
CA PRO A 276 -2.33 16.07 15.14
C PRO A 276 -1.05 16.15 14.31
N SER A 277 0.12 16.34 14.95
CA SER A 277 1.41 16.37 14.28
C SER A 277 1.80 15.06 13.59
N LEU A 278 1.40 13.91 14.16
CA LEU A 278 1.61 12.61 13.53
C LEU A 278 0.73 12.46 12.29
N ARG A 279 -0.52 12.92 12.36
CA ARG A 279 -1.45 12.96 11.22
C ARG A 279 -0.94 13.90 10.12
N THR A 280 -0.45 15.09 10.46
CA THR A 280 0.13 16.04 9.50
C THR A 280 1.35 15.44 8.81
N ALA A 281 2.29 14.85 9.56
CA ALA A 281 3.46 14.17 8.99
C ALA A 281 3.07 13.00 8.07
N ALA A 282 2.01 12.27 8.40
CA ALA A 282 1.48 11.19 7.58
C ALA A 282 0.91 11.70 6.25
N LEU A 283 0.08 12.75 6.29
CA LEU A 283 -0.51 13.37 5.10
C LEU A 283 0.56 14.02 4.20
N ASP A 284 1.58 14.67 4.77
CA ASP A 284 2.67 15.27 4.00
C ASP A 284 3.51 14.23 3.25
N ALA A 285 3.81 13.10 3.90
CA ALA A 285 4.54 12.00 3.27
C ALA A 285 3.71 11.37 2.14
N TRP A 286 2.44 11.06 2.40
CA TRP A 286 1.52 10.51 1.41
C TRP A 286 1.33 11.46 0.22
N HIS A 287 1.07 12.74 0.47
CA HIS A 287 0.80 13.72 -0.58
C HIS A 287 2.01 13.92 -1.50
N ARG A 288 3.23 14.04 -0.94
CA ARG A 288 4.47 14.09 -1.75
C ARG A 288 4.67 12.82 -2.57
N HIS A 289 4.46 11.65 -1.95
CA HIS A 289 4.65 10.36 -2.62
C HIS A 289 3.71 10.19 -3.81
N GLY A 290 2.42 10.46 -3.60
CA GLY A 290 1.39 10.33 -4.63
C GLY A 290 1.63 11.26 -5.82
N LEU A 291 1.97 12.53 -5.57
CA LEU A 291 2.33 13.47 -6.63
C LEU A 291 3.59 13.04 -7.39
N ALA A 292 4.60 12.52 -6.68
CA ALA A 292 5.83 12.02 -7.32
C ALA A 292 5.55 10.79 -8.20
N ALA A 293 4.72 9.85 -7.74
CA ALA A 293 4.35 8.66 -8.51
C ALA A 293 3.60 9.01 -9.80
N HIS A 294 2.62 9.91 -9.73
CA HIS A 294 1.85 10.30 -10.91
C HIS A 294 2.67 11.11 -11.90
N ARG A 295 3.54 12.03 -11.44
CA ARG A 295 4.44 12.77 -12.34
C ARG A 295 5.45 11.85 -13.02
N ALA A 296 6.06 10.93 -12.28
CA ALA A 296 6.95 9.93 -12.86
C ALA A 296 6.25 9.07 -13.92
N LEU A 297 4.98 8.74 -13.70
CA LEU A 297 4.17 7.99 -14.65
C LEU A 297 3.75 8.82 -15.87
N ASP A 298 3.50 10.11 -15.72
CA ASP A 298 3.17 11.03 -16.81
C ASP A 298 4.37 11.26 -17.72
N ASP A 299 5.56 11.43 -17.14
CA ASP A 299 6.83 11.61 -17.86
C ASP A 299 7.40 10.28 -18.43
N ALA A 300 6.75 9.15 -18.16
CA ALA A 300 7.29 7.83 -18.46
C ALA A 300 7.36 7.52 -19.96
N THR A 301 8.48 6.92 -20.39
CA THR A 301 8.53 6.26 -21.70
C THR A 301 8.10 4.80 -21.57
N VAL A 302 6.95 4.46 -22.15
CA VAL A 302 6.36 3.12 -22.02
C VAL A 302 6.72 2.23 -23.21
N GLY A 303 7.19 1.02 -22.91
CA GLY A 303 7.42 -0.04 -23.89
C GLY A 303 6.65 -1.30 -23.52
N ARG A 304 5.94 -1.91 -24.49
CA ARG A 304 5.24 -3.17 -24.31
C ARG A 304 6.08 -4.33 -24.85
N TYR A 305 6.16 -5.39 -24.07
CA TYR A 305 6.82 -6.65 -24.39
C TYR A 305 5.84 -7.81 -24.13
N ASP A 306 6.17 -9.00 -24.63
CA ASP A 306 5.37 -10.20 -24.35
C ASP A 306 5.35 -10.45 -22.82
N GLY A 307 4.14 -10.51 -22.24
CA GLY A 307 3.93 -10.72 -20.80
C GLY A 307 4.22 -9.52 -19.89
N CYS A 308 4.77 -8.41 -20.40
CA CYS A 308 5.17 -7.28 -19.54
C CYS A 308 5.12 -5.90 -20.22
N VAL A 309 4.63 -4.89 -19.50
CA VAL A 309 4.81 -3.47 -19.84
C VAL A 309 5.91 -2.85 -18.99
N VAL A 310 6.81 -2.08 -19.60
CA VAL A 310 7.91 -1.37 -18.91
C VAL A 310 7.71 0.12 -19.06
N ALA A 311 7.52 0.82 -17.95
CA ALA A 311 7.57 2.26 -17.84
C ALA A 311 8.97 2.69 -17.40
N ARG A 312 9.70 3.39 -18.28
CA ARG A 312 10.99 4.00 -17.96
C ARG A 312 10.75 5.38 -17.36
N VAL A 313 11.25 5.59 -16.15
CA VAL A 313 10.99 6.77 -15.32
C VAL A 313 12.28 7.27 -14.66
N ASP A 314 12.29 8.53 -14.24
CA ASP A 314 13.25 9.07 -13.29
C ASP A 314 12.51 9.30 -11.97
N ALA A 315 12.73 8.43 -10.99
CA ALA A 315 11.94 8.44 -9.76
C ALA A 315 12.71 7.93 -8.55
N ALA A 316 12.37 8.47 -7.38
CA ALA A 316 12.93 7.98 -6.13
C ALA A 316 12.63 6.47 -5.96
N PRO A 317 13.56 5.68 -5.37
CA PRO A 317 13.36 4.24 -5.21
C PRO A 317 12.07 3.84 -4.49
N ALA A 318 11.61 4.66 -3.54
CA ALA A 318 10.38 4.44 -2.79
C ALA A 318 9.12 4.54 -3.67
N VAL A 319 9.18 5.29 -4.77
CA VAL A 319 8.06 5.59 -5.67
C VAL A 319 7.89 4.51 -6.76
N LEU A 320 8.97 3.83 -7.15
CA LEU A 320 8.95 2.81 -8.23
C LEU A 320 7.88 1.72 -8.03
N PRO A 321 7.68 1.13 -6.83
CA PRO A 321 6.63 0.12 -6.64
C PRO A 321 5.22 0.67 -6.89
N THR A 322 4.97 1.92 -6.53
CA THR A 322 3.69 2.60 -6.76
C THR A 322 3.48 2.86 -8.25
N VAL A 323 4.52 3.31 -8.97
CA VAL A 323 4.46 3.47 -10.44
C VAL A 323 4.18 2.13 -11.12
N ALA A 324 4.90 1.06 -10.76
CA ALA A 324 4.67 -0.28 -11.32
C ALA A 324 3.24 -0.75 -11.06
N ARG A 325 2.71 -0.50 -9.86
CA ARG A 325 1.31 -0.81 -9.51
C ARG A 325 0.31 0.01 -10.34
N LEU A 326 0.54 1.31 -10.54
CA LEU A 326 -0.35 2.16 -11.33
C LEU A 326 -0.33 1.79 -12.82
N VAL A 327 0.86 1.51 -13.38
CA VAL A 327 0.99 0.99 -14.75
C VAL A 327 0.25 -0.33 -14.86
N ARG A 328 0.45 -1.25 -13.90
CA ARG A 328 -0.30 -2.50 -13.83
C ARG A 328 -1.79 -2.18 -13.84
N ASP A 329 -2.32 -1.45 -12.88
CA ASP A 329 -3.76 -1.31 -12.65
C ASP A 329 -4.48 -0.54 -13.77
N PHE A 330 -3.84 0.48 -14.36
CA PHE A 330 -4.51 1.42 -15.25
C PHE A 330 -4.03 1.39 -16.70
N ARG A 331 -2.75 1.10 -16.99
CA ARG A 331 -2.17 1.24 -18.35
C ARG A 331 -1.80 -0.07 -19.03
N SER A 332 -1.56 -1.14 -18.29
CA SER A 332 -1.00 -2.38 -18.83
C SER A 332 -2.08 -3.38 -19.24
N PRO A 333 -2.12 -3.84 -20.51
CA PRO A 333 -2.87 -5.04 -20.88
C PRO A 333 -2.13 -6.34 -20.48
N GLU A 334 -0.86 -6.25 -20.13
CA GLU A 334 -0.01 -7.40 -19.75
C GLU A 334 -0.17 -7.76 -18.26
N PRO A 335 0.11 -9.02 -17.88
CA PRO A 335 -0.01 -9.47 -16.49
C PRO A 335 1.05 -8.87 -15.55
N VAL A 336 2.18 -8.41 -16.09
CA VAL A 336 3.26 -7.77 -15.32
C VAL A 336 3.49 -6.34 -15.82
N ALA A 337 3.73 -5.43 -14.88
CA ALA A 337 4.23 -4.09 -15.16
C ALA A 337 5.51 -3.82 -14.38
N VAL A 338 6.45 -3.12 -15.02
CA VAL A 338 7.75 -2.76 -14.45
C VAL A 338 7.92 -1.24 -14.53
N ALA A 339 8.30 -0.63 -13.42
CA ALA A 339 8.85 0.72 -13.40
C ALA A 339 10.38 0.61 -13.33
N LEU A 340 11.07 1.16 -14.31
CA LEU A 340 12.52 1.10 -14.46
C LEU A 340 13.12 2.50 -14.39
N ASP A 341 14.07 2.69 -13.47
CA ASP A 341 14.97 3.83 -13.44
C ASP A 341 16.38 3.37 -13.84
N GLU A 342 16.74 3.65 -15.10
CA GLU A 342 18.03 3.26 -15.67
C GLU A 342 19.18 4.03 -15.01
N GLY A 343 18.98 5.31 -14.69
CA GLY A 343 20.01 6.17 -14.09
C GLY A 343 20.35 5.77 -12.66
N ALA A 344 19.36 5.31 -11.89
CA ALA A 344 19.53 4.83 -10.53
C ALA A 344 19.87 3.33 -10.44
N GLY A 345 19.84 2.60 -11.57
CA GLY A 345 20.08 1.16 -11.61
C GLY A 345 19.03 0.36 -10.84
N ARG A 346 17.74 0.75 -10.94
CA ARG A 346 16.67 0.18 -10.11
C ARG A 346 15.42 -0.11 -10.92
N LEU A 347 14.74 -1.20 -10.56
CA LEU A 347 13.38 -1.45 -11.05
C LEU A 347 12.49 -2.01 -9.94
N ALA A 348 11.19 -1.77 -10.10
CA ALA A 348 10.14 -2.43 -9.33
C ALA A 348 9.13 -3.05 -10.30
N ALA A 349 8.57 -4.19 -9.93
CA ALA A 349 7.63 -4.95 -10.73
C ALA A 349 6.38 -5.29 -9.93
N ALA A 350 5.22 -5.28 -10.59
CA ALA A 350 3.93 -5.66 -10.03
C ALA A 350 3.20 -6.60 -10.99
N ALA A 351 2.71 -7.73 -10.46
CA ALA A 351 1.91 -8.70 -11.19
C ALA A 351 0.42 -8.60 -10.79
N VAL A 352 -0.45 -9.03 -11.70
CA VAL A 352 -1.89 -9.21 -11.43
C VAL A 352 -2.13 -10.43 -10.54
N GLU A 353 -1.39 -11.50 -10.77
CA GLU A 353 -1.49 -12.77 -10.03
C GLU A 353 -0.18 -13.07 -9.29
N PRO A 354 -0.20 -13.87 -8.21
CA PRO A 354 0.98 -14.22 -7.42
C PRO A 354 1.85 -15.26 -8.14
N ILE A 355 2.57 -14.85 -9.19
CA ILE A 355 3.37 -15.71 -10.06
C ILE A 355 4.80 -16.00 -9.56
N GLY A 356 5.13 -15.66 -8.31
CA GLY A 356 6.49 -15.83 -7.78
C GLY A 356 7.44 -14.69 -8.20
N LEU A 357 6.91 -13.49 -8.43
CA LEU A 357 7.66 -12.37 -9.01
C LEU A 357 8.93 -11.99 -8.22
N GLY A 358 8.90 -12.08 -6.90
CA GLY A 358 10.08 -11.85 -6.06
C GLY A 358 11.21 -12.85 -6.27
N ASP A 359 10.90 -14.12 -6.53
CA ASP A 359 11.91 -15.15 -6.85
C ASP A 359 12.51 -14.93 -8.24
N ALA A 360 11.69 -14.52 -9.21
CA ALA A 360 12.15 -14.10 -10.53
C ALA A 360 13.08 -12.88 -10.42
N CYS A 361 12.75 -11.87 -9.61
CA CYS A 361 13.61 -10.72 -9.35
C CYS A 361 14.95 -11.11 -8.71
N ARG A 362 14.94 -12.03 -7.72
CA ARG A 362 16.19 -12.55 -7.11
C ARG A 362 17.07 -13.26 -8.15
N THR A 363 16.48 -14.16 -8.94
CA THR A 363 17.19 -14.91 -9.98
C THR A 363 17.80 -13.96 -11.02
N ALA A 364 17.03 -13.00 -11.52
CA ALA A 364 17.49 -12.01 -12.50
C ALA A 364 18.57 -11.07 -11.95
N ALA A 365 18.48 -10.71 -10.66
CA ALA A 365 19.50 -9.91 -10.00
C ALA A 365 20.82 -10.68 -9.85
N ASP A 366 20.76 -11.96 -9.46
CA ASP A 366 21.95 -12.82 -9.29
C ASP A 366 22.76 -12.95 -10.60
N GLU A 367 22.09 -12.96 -11.77
CA GLU A 367 22.75 -13.03 -13.08
C GLU A 367 23.65 -11.83 -13.39
N VAL A 368 23.30 -10.65 -12.86
CA VAL A 368 24.03 -9.40 -13.09
C VAL A 368 24.80 -8.91 -11.87
N GLY A 369 24.79 -9.68 -10.76
CA GLY A 369 25.41 -9.28 -9.49
C GLY A 369 24.69 -8.13 -8.78
N GLY A 370 23.36 -8.06 -8.90
CA GLY A 370 22.51 -7.11 -8.18
C GLY A 370 21.78 -7.73 -6.98
N ASP A 371 20.94 -6.91 -6.33
CA ASP A 371 20.09 -7.32 -5.23
C ASP A 371 18.62 -7.40 -5.66
N GLY A 372 18.06 -8.61 -5.68
CA GLY A 372 16.64 -8.85 -5.95
C GLY A 372 15.83 -9.03 -4.67
N TRP A 373 14.57 -8.63 -4.69
CA TRP A 373 13.66 -8.73 -3.55
C TRP A 373 12.21 -8.91 -4.00
N GLY A 374 11.33 -9.33 -3.08
CA GLY A 374 9.89 -9.30 -3.30
C GLY A 374 9.12 -10.50 -2.78
N THR A 375 7.82 -10.44 -3.05
CA THR A 375 6.78 -11.43 -2.76
C THR A 375 6.28 -12.07 -4.06
N PRO A 376 5.34 -13.02 -4.02
CA PRO A 376 4.80 -13.61 -5.25
C PRO A 376 4.16 -12.63 -6.24
N ALA A 377 3.63 -11.48 -5.78
CA ALA A 377 2.90 -10.52 -6.62
C ALA A 377 3.68 -9.22 -6.92
N ARG A 378 4.79 -8.96 -6.23
CA ARG A 378 5.61 -7.76 -6.43
C ARG A 378 7.07 -8.04 -6.16
N GLY A 379 7.97 -7.29 -6.77
CA GLY A 379 9.39 -7.38 -6.46
C GLY A 379 10.17 -6.21 -7.02
N GLY A 380 11.49 -6.28 -6.91
CA GLY A 380 12.36 -5.31 -7.54
C GLY A 380 13.80 -5.77 -7.55
N ILE A 381 14.61 -5.02 -8.30
CA ILE A 381 16.04 -5.26 -8.46
C ILE A 381 16.78 -3.94 -8.28
N ALA A 382 17.93 -3.98 -7.61
CA ALA A 382 18.88 -2.88 -7.55
C ALA A 382 20.26 -3.36 -8.00
N VAL A 383 20.92 -2.58 -8.84
CA VAL A 383 22.27 -2.83 -9.36
C VAL A 383 23.16 -1.64 -9.02
N GLU A 384 24.42 -1.89 -8.65
CA GLU A 384 25.38 -0.82 -8.38
C GLU A 384 25.83 -0.15 -9.69
N THR A 385 25.53 1.14 -9.85
CA THR A 385 25.84 1.91 -11.07
C THR A 385 27.27 2.47 -11.13
N ALA A 386 28.07 2.33 -10.05
CA ALA A 386 29.34 3.05 -9.87
C ALA A 386 30.61 2.18 -9.94
N GLY A 387 30.51 0.91 -10.34
CA GLY A 387 31.67 0.01 -10.47
C GLY A 387 32.15 -0.16 -11.92
N PRO A 388 33.43 -0.51 -12.16
CA PRO A 388 33.93 -0.94 -13.48
C PRO A 388 33.46 -2.36 -13.85
N GLY A 389 32.16 -2.63 -13.74
CA GLY A 389 31.53 -3.93 -14.01
C GLY A 389 30.40 -3.81 -15.02
N ASP A 390 30.13 -4.91 -15.73
CA ASP A 390 29.04 -5.07 -16.73
C ASP A 390 27.63 -5.16 -16.10
N ALA A 391 27.48 -4.77 -14.83
CA ALA A 391 26.21 -4.87 -14.12
C ALA A 391 25.26 -3.78 -14.62
N ASP A 392 24.35 -4.18 -15.52
CA ASP A 392 23.41 -3.29 -16.19
C ASP A 392 21.98 -3.67 -15.81
N ILE A 393 21.21 -2.70 -15.32
CA ILE A 393 19.80 -2.86 -14.99
C ILE A 393 18.95 -3.25 -16.22
N THR A 394 19.40 -2.92 -17.43
CA THR A 394 18.82 -3.40 -18.68
C THR A 394 19.02 -4.91 -18.86
N GLY A 395 20.19 -5.43 -18.47
CA GLY A 395 20.45 -6.87 -18.40
C GLY A 395 19.56 -7.57 -17.38
N ALA A 396 19.41 -6.97 -16.19
CA ALA A 396 18.49 -7.48 -15.16
C ALA A 396 17.04 -7.50 -15.65
N LEU A 397 16.58 -6.46 -16.37
CA LEU A 397 15.26 -6.43 -16.98
C LEU A 397 15.09 -7.53 -18.04
N ALA A 398 16.12 -7.79 -18.85
CA ALA A 398 16.08 -8.87 -19.83
C ALA A 398 15.96 -10.25 -19.14
N ALA A 399 16.79 -10.51 -18.13
CA ALA A 399 16.73 -11.73 -17.33
C ALA A 399 15.38 -11.90 -16.62
N LEU A 400 14.84 -10.84 -16.02
CA LEU A 400 13.52 -10.86 -15.38
C LEU A 400 12.42 -11.26 -16.36
N ARG A 401 12.47 -10.71 -17.59
CA ARG A 401 11.50 -11.02 -18.64
C ARG A 401 11.61 -12.44 -19.18
N GLU A 402 12.76 -13.09 -19.06
CA GLU A 402 12.92 -14.51 -19.40
C GLU A 402 12.43 -15.44 -18.28
N ALA A 403 12.40 -14.94 -17.04
CA ALA A 403 11.99 -15.69 -15.85
C ALA A 403 10.48 -15.68 -15.58
N ILE A 404 9.74 -14.74 -16.18
CA ILE A 404 8.26 -14.61 -16.10
C ILE A 404 7.60 -15.11 -17.38
#